data_AF-A0A9J6H262-F1
#
_entry.id   AF-A0A9J6H262-F1
#
_cell.length_a   1.000
_cell.length_b   1.000
_cell.length_c   1.000
_cell.angle_alpha   90.00
_cell.angle_beta   90.00
_cell.angle_gamma   90.00
#
_symmetry.space_group_name_H-M   'P 1'
#
loop_
_entity.id
_entity.type
_entity.pdbx_description
1 polymer ?
#
loop_
_entity_poly.entity_id
_entity_poly.type
_entity_poly.pdbx_seq_one_letter_code
_entity_poly.pdbx_strand_id
1 'polypeptide(L)'
;MQQAVMATFHRVTSTDERPNHSLCPSGRDSWCKYNAAVTRDEPPPRHRYNLPDHVSQALRPVYERLSDKELLERCHRGKTPTKPFIR
;
A
#
# COMPACT_ATOMS: atom_id res chain seq x y z
N MET A 1 -7.69 6.65 4.72
CA MET A 1 -6.82 6.74 3.52
C MET A 1 -5.37 6.37 3.82
N GLN A 2 -4.75 6.83 4.93
CA GLN A 2 -3.37 6.50 5.30
C GLN A 2 -3.04 4.99 5.22
N GLN A 3 -3.81 4.15 5.93
CA GLN A 3 -3.61 2.70 5.90
C GLN A 3 -3.73 2.12 4.50
N ALA A 4 -4.68 2.59 3.69
CA ALA A 4 -4.86 2.12 2.32
C ALA A 4 -3.65 2.46 1.43
N VAL A 5 -3.04 3.65 1.59
CA VAL A 5 -1.82 4.03 0.87
C VAL A 5 -0.67 3.09 1.28
N MET A 6 -0.44 2.92 2.59
CA MET A 6 0.63 2.03 3.07
C MET A 6 0.37 0.55 2.74
N ALA A 7 -0.88 0.10 2.67
CA ALA A 7 -1.25 -1.24 2.22
C ALA A 7 -0.77 -1.51 0.79
N THR A 8 -0.79 -0.49 -0.09
CA THR A 8 -0.25 -0.67 -1.45
C THR A 8 1.26 -0.84 -1.46
N PHE A 9 2.00 -0.12 -0.60
CA PHE A 9 3.44 -0.32 -0.42
C PHE A 9 3.75 -1.74 0.05
N HIS A 10 3.10 -2.18 1.13
CA HIS A 10 3.31 -3.53 1.66
C HIS A 10 3.01 -4.61 0.62
N ARG A 11 1.92 -4.45 -0.15
CA ARG A 11 1.57 -5.38 -1.23
C ARG A 11 2.64 -5.48 -2.32
N VAL A 12 3.26 -4.37 -2.72
CA VAL A 12 4.28 -4.38 -3.80
C VAL A 12 5.65 -4.85 -3.32
N THR A 13 5.94 -4.74 -2.02
CA THR A 13 7.17 -5.25 -1.39
C THR A 13 7.00 -6.64 -0.76
N SER A 14 5.80 -7.22 -0.85
CA SER A 14 5.46 -8.52 -0.24
C SER A 14 5.92 -9.65 -1.15
N THR A 15 6.50 -10.70 -0.55
CA THR A 15 6.94 -11.91 -1.26
C THR A 15 6.19 -13.13 -0.73
N ASP A 16 6.34 -14.27 -1.41
CA ASP A 16 5.78 -15.54 -0.92
C ASP A 16 6.45 -16.00 0.39
N GLU A 17 7.75 -15.71 0.59
CA GLU A 17 8.45 -16.03 1.85
C GLU A 17 8.12 -15.06 2.98
N ARG A 18 7.80 -13.80 2.64
CA ARG A 18 7.51 -12.73 3.60
C ARG A 18 6.23 -11.99 3.22
N PRO A 19 5.05 -12.66 3.35
CA PRO A 19 3.78 -12.05 2.98
C PRO A 19 3.44 -10.89 3.93
N ASN A 20 3.08 -9.73 3.37
CA ASN A 20 2.69 -8.55 4.13
C ASN A 20 1.41 -7.93 3.60
N HIS A 21 0.29 -8.32 4.20
CA HIS A 21 -1.07 -7.85 3.87
C HIS A 21 -1.84 -7.35 5.10
N SER A 22 -1.12 -6.99 6.17
CA SER A 22 -1.70 -6.60 7.46
C SER A 22 -2.52 -5.31 7.41
N LEU A 23 -2.16 -4.37 6.52
CA LEU A 23 -2.90 -3.12 6.31
C LEU A 23 -3.98 -3.22 5.24
N CYS A 24 -4.07 -4.36 4.54
CA CYS A 24 -5.12 -4.61 3.57
C CYS A 24 -6.43 -4.93 4.30
N PRO A 25 -7.61 -4.58 3.76
CA PRO A 25 -8.87 -5.01 4.33
C PRO A 25 -8.97 -6.53 4.33
N SER A 26 -9.64 -7.07 5.34
CA SER A 26 -10.02 -8.49 5.42
C SER A 26 -11.40 -8.72 4.82
N GLY A 27 -11.77 -9.98 4.60
CA GLY A 27 -13.10 -10.34 4.10
C GLY A 27 -13.07 -10.96 2.70
N ARG A 28 -14.14 -11.69 2.37
CA ARG A 28 -14.28 -12.39 1.09
C ARG A 28 -14.31 -11.45 -0.11
N ASP A 29 -14.76 -10.21 0.09
CA ASP A 29 -14.85 -9.17 -0.94
C ASP A 29 -13.72 -8.14 -0.83
N SER A 30 -12.66 -8.47 -0.08
CA SER A 30 -11.48 -7.62 -0.02
C SER A 30 -10.85 -7.47 -1.40
N TRP A 31 -10.46 -6.24 -1.74
CA TRP A 31 -9.65 -5.99 -2.93
C TRP A 31 -8.27 -6.66 -2.84
N CYS A 32 -7.81 -6.99 -1.63
CA CYS A 32 -6.59 -7.76 -1.43
C CYS A 32 -6.89 -9.24 -1.67
N LYS A 33 -6.45 -9.74 -2.83
CA LYS A 33 -6.64 -11.14 -3.23
C LYS A 33 -6.02 -12.14 -2.24
N TYR A 34 -4.94 -11.77 -1.56
CA TYR A 34 -4.34 -12.61 -0.52
C TYR A 34 -5.31 -12.78 0.65
N ASN A 35 -5.77 -11.68 1.26
CA ASN A 35 -6.69 -11.73 2.40
C ASN A 35 -8.06 -12.32 2.02
N ALA A 36 -8.52 -12.07 0.79
CA ALA A 36 -9.75 -12.67 0.27
C ALA A 36 -9.63 -14.19 0.17
N ALA A 37 -8.53 -14.72 -0.37
CA ALA A 37 -8.26 -16.16 -0.46
C ALA A 37 -8.16 -16.79 0.94
N VAL A 38 -7.42 -16.16 1.86
CA VAL A 38 -7.33 -16.61 3.26
C VAL A 38 -8.72 -16.67 3.92
N THR A 39 -9.59 -15.69 3.66
CA THR A 39 -10.96 -15.68 4.22
C THR A 39 -11.85 -16.77 3.61
N ARG A 40 -11.54 -17.22 2.38
CA ARG A 40 -12.28 -18.27 1.66
C ARG A 40 -11.74 -19.67 1.91
N ASP A 41 -10.66 -19.80 2.69
CA ASP A 41 -9.91 -21.05 2.85
C ASP A 41 -9.32 -21.57 1.52
N GLU A 42 -8.95 -20.64 0.64
CA GLU A 42 -8.34 -20.91 -0.66
C GLU A 42 -6.83 -20.60 -0.63
N PRO A 43 -6.01 -21.29 -1.44
CA PRO A 43 -4.59 -20.97 -1.55
C PRO A 43 -4.40 -19.55 -2.08
N PRO A 44 -3.67 -18.67 -1.37
CA PRO A 44 -3.43 -17.31 -1.85
C PRO A 44 -2.67 -17.29 -3.18
N PRO A 45 -2.94 -16.32 -4.07
CA PRO A 45 -2.19 -16.19 -5.30
C PRO A 45 -0.73 -15.84 -5.01
N ARG A 46 0.18 -16.41 -5.81
CA ARG A 46 1.62 -16.11 -5.74
C ARG A 46 1.90 -14.63 -5.95
N HIS A 47 2.88 -14.11 -5.23
CA HIS A 47 3.36 -12.74 -5.39
C HIS A 47 4.05 -12.59 -6.75
N ARG A 48 3.61 -11.58 -7.52
CA ARG A 48 4.18 -11.29 -8.85
C ARG A 48 5.37 -10.35 -8.81
N TYR A 49 5.47 -9.51 -7.79
CA TYR A 49 6.43 -8.43 -7.72
C TYR A 49 7.45 -8.73 -6.62
N ASN A 50 8.71 -8.87 -7.02
CA ASN A 50 9.84 -8.89 -6.10
C ASN A 50 10.65 -7.62 -6.35
N LEU A 51 10.23 -6.52 -5.71
CA LEU A 51 11.03 -5.30 -5.72
C LEU A 51 12.33 -5.56 -4.96
N PRO A 52 13.51 -5.28 -5.56
CA PRO A 52 14.77 -5.35 -4.82
C PRO A 52 14.74 -4.45 -3.59
N ASP A 53 15.41 -4.87 -2.52
CA ASP A 53 15.36 -4.18 -1.23
C ASP A 53 15.75 -2.70 -1.33
N HIS A 54 16.74 -2.36 -2.14
CA HIS A 54 17.16 -0.96 -2.33
C HIS A 54 16.05 -0.09 -2.96
N VAL A 55 15.24 -0.66 -3.87
CA VAL A 55 14.10 0.03 -4.47
C VAL A 55 12.99 0.22 -3.44
N SER A 56 12.68 -0.84 -2.68
CA SER A 56 11.70 -0.80 -1.60
C SER A 56 12.05 0.25 -0.54
N GLN A 57 13.34 0.35 -0.18
CA GLN A 57 13.86 1.36 0.75
C GLN A 57 13.75 2.78 0.20
N ALA A 58 14.04 2.98 -1.09
CA ALA A 58 13.90 4.28 -1.75
C ALA A 58 12.42 4.71 -1.88
N LEU A 59 11.50 3.76 -2.06
CA LEU A 59 10.07 4.04 -2.17
C LEU A 59 9.41 4.32 -0.82
N ARG A 60 9.89 3.72 0.28
CA ARG A 60 9.31 3.88 1.62
C ARG A 60 9.04 5.34 2.02
N PRO A 61 10.02 6.28 1.96
CA PRO A 61 9.75 7.68 2.34
C PRO A 61 8.72 8.37 1.43
N VAL A 62 8.60 7.95 0.17
CA VAL A 62 7.57 8.46 -0.75
C VAL A 62 6.19 8.02 -0.27
N TYR A 63 6.03 6.74 0.06
CA TYR A 63 4.76 6.21 0.59
C TYR A 63 4.40 6.79 1.95
N GLU A 64 5.38 6.96 2.85
CA GLU A 64 5.17 7.61 4.15
C GLU A 64 4.63 9.03 3.96
N ARG A 65 5.26 9.83 3.07
CA ARG A 65 4.79 11.18 2.73
C ARG A 65 3.41 11.17 2.08
N LEU A 66 3.12 10.23 1.18
CA LEU A 66 1.79 10.11 0.56
C LEU A 66 0.72 9.65 1.55
N SER A 67 1.12 8.98 2.63
CA SER A 67 0.23 8.52 3.69
C SER A 67 0.01 9.57 4.78
N ASP A 68 0.67 10.73 4.69
CA ASP A 68 0.54 11.84 5.62
C ASP A 68 -0.91 12.31 5.72
N LYS A 69 -1.40 12.47 6.95
CA LYS A 69 -2.82 12.79 7.20
C LYS A 69 -3.19 14.17 6.67
N GLU A 70 -2.34 15.17 6.90
CA GLU A 70 -2.59 16.54 6.42
C GLU A 70 -2.64 16.59 4.90
N LEU A 71 -1.70 15.92 4.23
CA LEU A 71 -1.69 15.79 2.77
C LEU A 71 -2.97 15.12 2.25
N LEU A 72 -3.36 14.00 2.87
CA LEU A 72 -4.55 13.25 2.47
C LEU A 72 -5.85 14.04 2.69
N GLU A 73 -5.96 14.79 3.78
CA GLU A 73 -7.11 15.65 4.06
C GLU A 73 -7.25 16.77 3.03
N ARG A 74 -6.13 17.34 2.56
CA ARG A 74 -6.13 18.32 1.47
C ARG A 74 -6.59 17.70 0.15
N CYS A 75 -6.08 16.52 -0.17
CA CYS A 75 -6.49 15.75 -1.36
C CYS A 75 -7.99 15.41 -1.33
N HIS A 76 -8.52 15.00 -0.18
CA HIS A 76 -9.93 14.65 -0.03
C HIS A 76 -10.87 15.84 -0.31
N ARG A 77 -10.44 17.07 0.03
CA ARG A 77 -11.21 18.30 -0.21
C ARG A 77 -11.10 18.83 -1.64
N GLY A 78 -10.51 18.06 -2.58
CA GLY A 78 -10.30 18.47 -3.97
C GLY A 78 -9.27 19.59 -4.14
N LYS A 79 -8.54 19.94 -3.08
CA LYS A 79 -7.44 20.90 -3.15
C LYS A 79 -6.18 20.11 -3.51
N THR A 80 -5.81 20.14 -4.78
CA THR A 80 -4.49 19.64 -5.18
C THR A 80 -3.43 20.35 -4.32
N PRO A 81 -2.43 19.63 -3.78
CA PRO A 81 -1.36 20.26 -3.04
C PRO A 81 -0.53 21.11 -4.01
N THR A 82 -0.93 22.36 -4.22
CA THR A 82 -0.05 23.42 -4.66
C THR A 82 0.93 23.69 -3.52
N LYS A 83 1.92 22.80 -3.36
CA LYS A 83 3.18 23.21 -2.74
C LYS A 83 3.93 23.92 -3.85
N PRO A 84 4.24 25.23 -3.73
CA PRO A 84 5.10 25.87 -4.70
C PRO A 84 6.42 25.07 -4.71
N PHE A 85 6.82 24.64 -5.90
CA PHE A 85 8.18 24.20 -6.15
C PHE A 85 9.04 25.46 -5.95
N ILE A 86 9.46 25.72 -4.71
CA ILE A 86 10.39 26.81 -4.42
C ILE A 86 11.70 26.43 -5.13
N ARG A 87 12.12 27.34 -6.01
CA ARG A 87 13.32 27.27 -6.86
C ARG A 87 14.58 26.93 -6.09
#